data_AF-A0A6P0VR62-F1
#
_entry.id   AF-A0A6P0VR62-F1
#
_cell.length_a   1.000
_cell.length_b   1.000
_cell.length_c   1.000
_cell.angle_alpha   90.00
_cell.angle_beta   90.00
_cell.angle_gamma   90.00
#
_symmetry.space_group_name_H-M   'P 1'
#
loop_
_entity.id
_entity.type
_entity.pdbx_description
1 polymer ?
#
loop_
_entity_poly.entity_id
_entity_poly.type
_entity_poly.pdbx_seq_one_letter_code
_entity_poly.pdbx_strand_id
1 'polypeptide(L)' 'QWLGKEGLYVTLERFHDLFQLTDSYRAYFSSFQEIATVPIRRGGAVTEVFHVYQTGKMLKPYP' A
#
# COMPACT_ATOMS: atom_id res chain seq x y z
N GLN A 1 10.16 -20.72 8.47
CA GLN A 1 10.30 -19.73 7.38
C GLN A 1 9.95 -18.35 7.94
N TRP A 2 10.79 -17.34 7.72
CA TRP A 2 10.52 -15.97 8.17
C TRP A 2 9.63 -15.26 7.15
N LEU A 3 8.47 -14.75 7.58
CA LEU A 3 7.47 -14.12 6.70
C LEU A 3 7.54 -12.58 6.71
N GLY A 4 8.18 -11.95 7.70
CA GLY A 4 8.13 -10.50 7.90
C GLY A 4 7.34 -10.10 9.15
N LYS A 5 7.74 -9.02 9.82
CA LYS A 5 7.09 -8.54 11.07
C LYS A 5 6.12 -7.39 10.82
N GLU A 6 6.60 -6.30 10.26
CA GLU A 6 5.82 -5.11 9.91
C GLU A 6 6.47 -4.51 8.66
N GLY A 7 5.72 -3.73 7.89
CA GLY A 7 6.24 -3.15 6.65
C GLY A 7 5.35 -2.05 6.10
N LEU A 8 5.79 -1.49 4.97
CA LEU A 8 5.01 -0.52 4.21
C LEU A 8 4.51 -1.18 2.93
N TYR A 9 3.22 -1.04 2.68
CA TYR A 9 2.64 -1.25 1.36
C TYR A 9 2.44 0.11 0.70
N VAL A 10 2.97 0.28 -0.50
CA VAL A 10 2.92 1.54 -1.26
C VAL A 10 2.29 1.27 -2.60
N THR A 11 1.25 2.02 -2.95
CA THR A 11 0.53 1.88 -4.21
C THR A 11 0.23 3.25 -4.81
N LEU A 12 -0.06 3.29 -6.10
CA LEU A 12 -0.46 4.51 -6.81
C LEU A 12 -1.98 4.69 -6.72
N GLU A 13 -2.47 5.92 -6.77
CA GLU A 13 -3.90 6.27 -6.75
C GLU A 13 -4.74 5.39 -7.69
N ARG A 14 -4.29 5.25 -8.95
CA ARG A 14 -4.98 4.43 -9.96
C ARG A 14 -5.13 2.95 -9.58
N PHE A 15 -4.29 2.44 -8.69
CA PHE A 15 -4.34 1.07 -8.17
C PHE A 15 -5.07 1.01 -6.82
N HIS A 16 -5.04 2.09 -6.05
CA HIS A 16 -5.87 2.29 -4.87
C HIS A 16 -7.36 2.27 -5.24
N ASP A 17 -7.74 3.04 -6.26
CA ASP A 17 -9.12 3.20 -6.74
C ASP A 17 -9.72 1.91 -7.32
N LEU A 18 -8.86 0.98 -7.75
CA LEU A 18 -9.26 -0.37 -8.11
C LEU A 18 -9.52 -1.15 -6.81
N PHE A 19 -10.72 -0.98 -6.25
CA PHE A 19 -11.15 -1.56 -4.97
C PHE A 19 -10.68 -2.99 -4.74
N GLN A 20 -10.74 -3.85 -5.77
CA GLN A 20 -10.36 -5.25 -5.68
C GLN A 20 -8.84 -5.48 -5.51
N LEU A 21 -8.00 -4.60 -6.07
CA LEU A 21 -6.56 -4.77 -6.07
C LEU A 21 -5.97 -4.52 -4.69
N THR A 22 -6.24 -3.37 -4.09
CA THR A 22 -5.72 -3.05 -2.74
C THR A 22 -6.27 -3.99 -1.67
N ASP A 23 -7.55 -4.38 -1.75
CA ASP A 23 -8.13 -5.35 -0.82
C ASP A 23 -7.55 -6.77 -0.98
N SER A 24 -7.16 -7.17 -2.20
CA SER A 24 -6.47 -8.45 -2.38
C SER A 24 -5.13 -8.49 -1.62
N TYR A 25 -4.39 -7.38 -1.58
CA TYR A 25 -3.13 -7.26 -0.84
C TYR A 25 -3.34 -7.11 0.67
N ARG A 26 -4.41 -6.45 1.11
CA ARG A 26 -4.80 -6.36 2.53
C ARG A 26 -4.81 -7.74 3.20
N ALA A 27 -5.32 -8.75 2.52
CA ALA A 27 -5.42 -10.12 3.03
C ALA A 27 -4.07 -10.82 3.31
N TYR A 28 -2.94 -10.22 2.93
CA TYR A 28 -1.60 -10.73 3.21
C TYR A 28 -1.06 -10.27 4.57
N PHE A 29 -1.70 -9.30 5.22
CA PHE A 29 -1.20 -8.65 6.43
C PHE A 29 -2.22 -8.73 7.57
N SER A 30 -1.76 -8.85 8.81
CA SER A 30 -2.63 -8.87 10.00
C SER A 30 -3.31 -7.53 10.29
N SER A 31 -2.73 -6.44 9.80
CA SER A 31 -3.29 -5.10 9.82
C SER A 31 -2.86 -4.35 8.56
N PHE A 32 -3.65 -3.38 8.14
CA PHE A 32 -3.43 -2.63 6.91
C PHE A 32 -4.08 -1.25 7.04
N GLN A 33 -3.29 -0.29 7.50
CA GLN A 33 -3.77 1.04 7.86
C GLN A 33 -3.11 2.07 6.94
N GLU A 34 -3.92 2.90 6.29
CA GLU A 34 -3.38 4.02 5.53
C GLU A 34 -2.80 5.06 6.49
N ILE A 35 -1.55 5.47 6.25
CA ILE A 35 -0.82 6.41 7.10
C ILE A 35 -0.38 7.67 6.36
N ALA A 36 -0.36 7.65 5.03
CA ALA A 36 -0.04 8.84 4.24
C ALA A 36 -0.57 8.74 2.80
N THR A 37 -0.86 9.92 2.25
CA THR A 37 -1.10 10.15 0.82
C THR A 37 -0.08 11.17 0.35
N VAL A 38 0.79 10.79 -0.60
CA VAL A 38 1.95 11.57 -1.02
C VAL A 38 1.80 12.02 -2.47
N PRO A 39 1.46 13.29 -2.73
CA PRO A 39 1.39 13.82 -4.08
C PRO A 39 2.78 14.13 -4.63
N ILE A 40 3.09 13.61 -5.81
CA ILE A 40 4.29 13.93 -6.57
C ILE A 40 3.98 15.07 -7.53
N ARG A 41 4.78 16.15 -7.44
CA ARG A 41 4.59 17.35 -8.27
C ARG A 41 5.71 17.50 -9.30
N ARG A 42 5.33 17.82 -10.54
CA ARG A 42 6.24 18.17 -11.64
C ARG A 42 5.72 19.42 -12.33
N GLY A 43 6.54 20.46 -12.41
CA GLY A 43 6.12 21.75 -12.99
C GLY A 43 4.95 22.41 -12.26
N GLY A 44 4.83 22.18 -10.94
CA GLY A 44 3.74 22.73 -10.12
C GLY A 44 2.44 21.92 -10.14
N ALA A 45 2.26 21.01 -11.10
CA ALA A 45 1.10 20.11 -11.19
C ALA A 45 1.36 18.78 -10.48
N VAL A 46 0.31 18.18 -9.89
CA VAL A 46 0.36 16.80 -9.37
C VAL A 46 0.33 15.84 -10.54
N THR A 47 1.32 14.96 -10.63
CA THR A 47 1.42 13.95 -11.71
C THR A 47 1.05 12.56 -11.24
N GLU A 48 1.32 12.24 -9.97
CA GLU A 48 1.04 10.95 -9.35
C GLU A 48 0.73 11.16 -7.88
N VAL A 49 -0.05 10.26 -7.29
CA VAL A 49 -0.30 10.22 -5.85
C VAL A 49 -0.03 8.80 -5.36
N PHE A 50 0.79 8.70 -4.32
CA PHE A 50 1.05 7.44 -3.64
C PHE A 50 0.20 7.33 -2.37
N HIS A 51 -0.41 6.16 -2.16
CA HIS A 51 -0.97 5.78 -0.87
C HIS A 51 0.01 4.87 -0.15
N VAL A 52 0.26 5.18 1.12
CA VAL A 52 1.19 4.45 1.97
C VAL A 52 0.42 3.84 3.13
N TYR A 53 0.57 2.52 3.29
CA TYR A 53 -0.07 1.75 4.32
C TYR A 53 0.98 1.16 5.27
N GLN A 54 0.79 1.36 6.57
CA GLN A 54 1.46 0.55 7.57
C GLN A 54 0.78 -0.82 7.63
N THR A 55 1.60 -1.86 7.50
CA THR A 55 1.15 -3.25 7.49
C THR A 55 1.68 -3.99 8.71
N GLY A 56 0.84 -4.86 9.26
CA GLY A 56 1.21 -5.77 10.32
C GLY A 56 1.99 -6.98 9.82
N LYS A 57 2.00 -8.06 10.61
CA LYS A 57 2.70 -9.31 10.26
C LYS A 57 2.14 -9.90 8.98
N MET A 58 3.03 -10.45 8.15
CA MET A 58 2.63 -11.19 6.98
C MET A 58 2.01 -12.52 7.39
N LEU A 59 0.78 -12.75 6.93
CA LEU A 59 0.00 -13.96 7.19
C LEU A 59 0.35 -15.09 6.20
N LYS A 60 0.82 -14.73 5.01
CA LYS A 60 1.24 -15.64 3.93
C LYS A 60 2.33 -14.95 3.08
N PRO A 61 3.14 -15.71 2.33
CA PRO A 61 4.14 -15.13 1.43
C PRO A 61 3.50 -14.14 0.46
N TYR A 62 4.21 -13.05 0.18
CA TYR A 62 3.79 -12.10 -0.86
C TYR A 62 3.79 -12.81 -2.22
N PRO A 63 2.83 -12.54 -3.11
CA PRO A 63 2.74 -13.21 -4.40
C PRO A 63 3.86 -12.78 -5.36
#